data_AF-A0A497H1Y8-F1
#
_entry.id   AF-A0A497H1Y8-F1
#
_cell.length_a   1.000
_cell.length_b   1.000
_cell.length_c   1.000
_cell.angle_alpha   90.00
_cell.angle_beta   90.00
_cell.angle_gamma   90.00
#
_symmetry.space_group_name_H-M   'P 1'
#
loop_
_entity.id
_entity.type
_entity.pdbx_description
1 polymer ?
#
loop_
_entity_poly.entity_id
_entity_poly.type
_entity_poly.pdbx_seq_one_letter_code
_entity_poly.pdbx_strand_id
1 'polypeptide(L)'
;MEEWRIPITVFLAVLVCTVVFWLFFYRWLMRHREKIHGRPFEYIFFLLLFFASYWTTWISSGALKGPQLVTRFSLMVVCIISALFSGYLHYMKKLYT
;
A
#
# COMPACT_ATOMS: atom_id res chain seq x y z
N MET A 1 28.15 5.65 7.90
CA MET A 1 27.22 5.99 6.79
C MET A 1 26.71 4.76 6.02
N GLU A 2 27.34 3.59 6.10
CA GLU A 2 26.89 2.38 5.40
C GLU A 2 25.64 1.72 6.01
N GLU A 3 25.45 1.82 7.33
CA GLU A 3 24.33 1.20 8.05
C GLU A 3 22.94 1.71 7.59
N TRP A 4 22.86 2.91 7.00
CA TRP A 4 21.62 3.49 6.50
C TRP A 4 21.38 3.25 5.01
N ARG A 5 22.40 2.87 4.22
CA ARG A 5 22.22 2.65 2.77
C ARG A 5 21.35 1.44 2.48
N ILE A 6 21.56 0.33 3.21
CA ILE A 6 20.82 -0.92 3.05
C ILE A 6 19.32 -0.76 3.37
N PRO A 7 18.90 -0.15 4.49
CA PRO A 7 17.48 0.05 4.76
C PRO A 7 16.81 1.04 3.80
N ILE A 8 17.53 2.02 3.26
CA ILE A 8 16.99 2.97 2.26
C ILE A 8 16.80 2.31 0.89
N THR A 9 17.77 1.49 0.43
CA THR A 9 17.61 0.75 -0.84
C THR A 9 16.46 -0.25 -0.76
N VAL A 10 16.28 -0.90 0.39
CA VAL A 10 15.11 -1.77 0.65
C VAL A 10 13.81 -0.96 0.61
N PHE A 11 13.75 0.21 1.26
CA PHE A 11 12.58 1.09 1.20
C PHE A 11 12.20 1.47 -0.23
N LEU A 12 13.19 1.89 -1.04
CA LEU A 12 12.97 2.24 -2.44
C LEU A 12 12.53 1.04 -3.28
N ALA A 13 13.16 -0.13 -3.10
CA ALA A 13 12.78 -1.34 -3.79
C ALA A 13 11.33 -1.75 -3.48
N VAL A 14 10.94 -1.71 -2.21
CA VAL A 14 9.58 -2.01 -1.75
C VAL A 14 8.56 -1.04 -2.37
N LEU A 15 8.88 0.26 -2.42
CA LEU A 15 8.07 1.29 -3.08
C LEU A 15 7.85 0.98 -4.55
N VAL A 16 8.94 0.75 -5.29
CA VAL A 16 8.89 0.46 -6.73
C VAL A 16 8.12 -0.83 -7.00
N CYS A 17 8.41 -1.90 -6.27
CA CYS A 17 7.71 -3.18 -6.40
C CYS A 17 6.21 -3.05 -6.14
N THR A 18 5.83 -2.27 -5.12
CA THR A 18 4.41 -2.05 -4.78
C THR A 18 3.68 -1.29 -5.87
N VAL A 19 4.28 -0.23 -6.41
CA VAL A 19 3.68 0.54 -7.51
C VAL A 19 3.56 -0.31 -8.77
N VAL A 20 4.62 -1.04 -9.13
CA VAL A 20 4.63 -1.92 -10.32
C VAL A 20 3.58 -3.02 -10.16
N PHE A 21 3.50 -3.66 -8.99
CA PHE A 21 2.48 -4.66 -8.69
C PHE A 21 1.07 -4.10 -8.89
N TRP A 22 0.75 -2.93 -8.33
CA TRP A 22 -0.55 -2.32 -8.49
C TRP A 22 -0.89 -1.93 -9.92
N LEU A 23 0.09 -1.47 -10.71
CA LEU A 23 -0.12 -1.18 -12.14
C LEU A 23 -0.42 -2.45 -12.96
N PHE A 24 0.30 -3.54 -12.71
CA PHE A 24 0.04 -4.83 -13.35
C PHE A 24 -1.31 -5.41 -12.92
N PHE A 25 -1.60 -5.37 -11.62
CA PHE A 25 -2.86 -5.82 -11.06
C PHE A 25 -4.04 -5.00 -11.59
N TYR A 26 -3.90 -3.67 -11.70
CA TYR A 26 -4.90 -2.79 -12.33
C TYR A 26 -5.18 -3.19 -13.78
N ARG A 27 -4.14 -3.40 -14.60
CA ARG A 27 -4.31 -3.84 -16.00
C ARG A 27 -5.01 -5.18 -16.10
N TRP A 28 -4.64 -6.13 -15.25
CA TRP A 28 -5.28 -7.44 -15.19
C TRP A 28 -6.75 -7.33 -14.76
N LEU A 29 -7.03 -6.49 -13.76
CA LEU A 29 -8.38 -6.26 -13.26
C LEU A 29 -9.29 -5.64 -14.32
N MET A 30 -8.82 -4.63 -15.05
CA MET A 30 -9.58 -4.01 -16.14
C MET A 30 -9.93 -5.01 -17.24
N ARG A 31 -9.05 -5.99 -17.50
CA ARG A 31 -9.31 -7.08 -18.48
C ARG A 31 -10.34 -8.10 -17.98
N HIS A 32 -10.51 -8.24 -16.66
CA HIS A 32 -11.46 -9.19 -16.04
C HIS A 32 -12.58 -8.50 -15.24
N ARG A 33 -12.85 -7.22 -15.54
CA ARG A 33 -13.73 -6.32 -14.77
C ARG A 33 -15.15 -6.87 -14.59
N GLU A 34 -15.65 -7.62 -15.57
CA GLU A 34 -17.00 -8.19 -15.55
C GLU A 34 -17.21 -9.28 -14.48
N LYS A 35 -16.14 -9.97 -14.05
CA LYS A 35 -16.25 -11.06 -13.06
C LYS A 35 -16.21 -10.60 -11.61
N ILE A 36 -15.67 -9.41 -11.32
CA ILE A 36 -15.35 -9.01 -9.94
C ILE A 36 -16.34 -7.95 -9.47
N HIS A 37 -17.24 -8.35 -8.56
CA HIS A 37 -18.17 -7.44 -7.87
C HIS A 37 -17.40 -6.41 -7.04
N GLY A 38 -17.97 -5.21 -6.80
CA GLY A 38 -17.22 -4.05 -6.26
C GLY A 38 -16.90 -4.10 -4.76
N ARG A 39 -17.60 -4.93 -3.98
CA ARG A 39 -17.45 -5.03 -2.52
C ARG A 39 -16.07 -5.48 -2.00
N PRO A 40 -15.33 -6.42 -2.63
CA PRO A 40 -14.01 -6.85 -2.16
C PRO A 40 -13.00 -5.70 -2.12
N PHE A 41 -13.07 -4.76 -3.08
CA PHE A 41 -12.17 -3.60 -3.10
C PHE A 41 -12.43 -2.64 -1.96
N GLU A 42 -13.68 -2.51 -1.54
CA GLU A 42 -14.09 -1.70 -0.40
C GLU A 42 -13.53 -2.28 0.90
N TYR A 43 -13.64 -3.60 1.10
CA TYR A 43 -13.05 -4.27 2.26
C TYR A 43 -11.53 -4.19 2.28
N ILE A 44 -10.88 -4.40 1.14
CA ILE A 44 -9.42 -4.29 1.00
C ILE A 44 -8.96 -2.85 1.28
N PHE A 45 -9.69 -1.86 0.79
CA PHE A 45 -9.43 -0.44 1.07
C PHE A 45 -9.44 -0.14 2.56
N PHE A 46 -10.52 -0.48 3.27
CA PHE A 46 -10.64 -0.22 4.70
C PHE A 46 -9.61 -1.00 5.52
N LEU A 47 -9.31 -2.25 5.14
CA LEU A 47 -8.30 -3.06 5.81
C LEU A 47 -6.91 -2.43 5.69
N LEU A 48 -6.53 -1.99 4.48
CA LEU A 48 -5.25 -1.34 4.24
C LEU A 48 -5.14 0.01 4.95
N LEU A 49 -6.23 0.77 4.99
CA LEU A 49 -6.32 2.03 5.74
C LEU A 49 -6.13 1.78 7.24
N PHE A 50 -6.78 0.75 7.80
CA PHE A 50 -6.61 0.34 9.20
C PHE A 50 -5.16 0.00 9.52
N PHE A 51 -4.50 -0.81 8.68
CA PHE A 51 -3.08 -1.12 8.88
C PHE A 51 -2.19 0.12 8.77
N ALA A 52 -2.44 1.01 7.80
CA ALA A 52 -1.70 2.26 7.68
C ALA A 52 -1.85 3.15 8.93
N SER A 53 -3.07 3.28 9.45
CA SER A 53 -3.37 4.00 10.69
C SER A 53 -2.70 3.37 11.91
N TYR A 54 -2.73 2.04 12.02
CA TYR A 54 -2.07 1.32 13.11
C TYR A 54 -0.56 1.57 13.11
N TRP A 55 0.10 1.44 11.95
CA TRP A 55 1.54 1.67 11.84
C TRP A 55 1.92 3.14 12.05
N THR A 56 1.11 4.10 11.58
CA THR A 56 1.36 5.54 11.82
C THR A 56 1.29 5.88 13.31
N THR A 57 0.26 5.43 14.03
CA THR A 57 0.12 5.63 15.48
C THR A 57 1.27 4.99 16.25
N TRP A 58 1.75 3.83 15.79
CA TRP A 58 2.84 3.15 16.47
C TRP A 58 4.19 3.82 16.23
N ILE A 59 4.44 4.35 15.02
CA ILE A 59 5.63 5.15 14.71
C ILE A 59 5.62 6.46 15.49
N SER A 60 4.47 7.15 15.58
CA SER A 60 4.36 8.42 16.30
C SER A 60 4.52 8.27 17.81
N SER A 61 4.28 7.08 18.37
CA SER A 61 4.55 6.77 19.78
C SER A 61 6.04 6.85 20.17
N GLY A 62 6.96 6.96 19.21
CA GLY A 62 8.40 7.07 19.47
C GLY A 62 9.03 5.78 20.03
N ALA A 63 8.26 4.70 20.11
CA ALA A 63 8.68 3.40 20.65
C ALA A 63 9.74 2.68 19.77
N LEU A 64 10.05 3.21 18.58
CA LEU A 64 10.93 2.57 17.61
C LEU A 64 12.17 3.42 17.34
N LYS A 65 13.35 2.78 17.46
CA LYS A 65 14.65 3.35 17.11
C LYS A 65 15.43 2.36 16.25
N GLY A 66 16.31 2.86 15.39
CA GLY A 66 17.21 2.05 14.57
C GLY A 66 16.57 1.47 13.28
N PRO A 67 17.19 0.45 12.66
CA PRO A 67 16.83 -0.03 11.32
C PRO A 67 15.42 -0.63 11.21
N GLN A 68 14.84 -1.08 12.32
CA GLN A 68 13.45 -1.55 12.37
C GLN A 68 12.42 -0.45 12.07
N LEU A 69 12.76 0.82 12.33
CA LEU A 69 11.90 1.96 12.01
C LEU A 69 11.71 2.09 10.49
N VAL A 70 12.77 1.90 9.71
CA VAL A 70 12.70 2.00 8.24
C VAL A 70 11.88 0.87 7.64
N THR A 71 12.02 -0.36 8.15
CA THR A 71 11.20 -1.50 7.70
C THR A 71 9.71 -1.27 8.00
N ARG A 72 9.36 -0.84 9.22
CA ARG A 72 7.96 -0.58 9.59
C ARG A 72 7.37 0.63 8.86
N PHE A 73 8.18 1.66 8.61
CA PHE A 73 7.80 2.80 7.78
C PHE A 73 7.56 2.38 6.33
N SER A 74 8.37 1.47 5.77
CA SER A 74 8.14 0.92 4.44
C SER A 74 6.78 0.21 4.33
N LEU A 75 6.43 -0.62 5.31
CA LEU A 75 5.13 -1.30 5.37
C LEU A 75 3.96 -0.31 5.43
N MET A 76 4.07 0.73 6.26
CA MET A 76 3.08 1.80 6.34
C MET A 76 2.86 2.48 4.97
N VAL A 77 3.95 2.86 4.29
CA VAL A 77 3.89 3.48 2.96
C VAL A 77 3.25 2.54 1.94
N VAL A 78 3.58 1.25 1.98
CA VAL A 78 2.94 0.22 1.12
C VAL A 78 1.44 0.14 1.38
N CYS A 79 1.01 0.14 2.65
CA CYS A 79 -0.41 0.13 3.00
C CYS A 79 -1.14 1.38 2.48
N ILE A 80 -0.53 2.56 2.58
CA ILE A 80 -1.10 3.82 2.07
C ILE A 80 -1.26 3.76 0.55
N ILE A 81 -0.20 3.38 -0.18
CA ILE A 81 -0.24 3.28 -1.65
C ILE A 81 -1.30 2.26 -2.07
N SER A 82 -1.35 1.12 -1.38
CA SER A 82 -2.31 0.06 -1.69
C SER A 82 -3.75 0.48 -1.40
N ALA A 83 -3.98 1.28 -0.34
CA ALA A 83 -5.28 1.86 -0.05
C ALA A 83 -5.66 2.86 -1.15
N LEU A 84 -4.77 3.77 -1.55
CA LEU A 84 -5.04 4.73 -2.63
C LEU A 84 -5.45 4.02 -3.93
N PHE A 85 -4.72 2.97 -4.34
CA PHE A 85 -5.06 2.18 -5.52
C PHE A 85 -6.39 1.42 -5.37
N SER A 86 -6.65 0.81 -4.21
CA SER A 86 -7.92 0.11 -3.94
C SER A 86 -9.12 1.06 -3.97
N GLY A 87 -8.96 2.26 -3.39
CA GLY A 87 -9.97 3.31 -3.40
C GLY A 87 -10.21 3.85 -4.82
N TYR A 88 -9.14 4.11 -5.58
CA TYR A 88 -9.24 4.52 -6.98
C TYR A 88 -10.01 3.48 -7.83
N LEU A 89 -9.69 2.19 -7.66
CA LEU A 89 -10.38 1.10 -8.35
C LEU A 89 -11.86 1.01 -7.98
N HIS A 90 -12.19 1.19 -6.71
CA HIS A 90 -13.58 1.23 -6.24
C HIS A 90 -14.35 2.40 -6.87
N TYR A 91 -13.77 3.61 -6.86
CA TYR A 91 -14.41 4.82 -7.42
C TYR A 91 -14.53 4.80 -8.95
N MET A 92 -13.52 4.31 -9.67
CA MET A 92 -13.59 4.14 -11.12
C MET A 92 -14.73 3.20 -11.52
N LYS A 93 -15.00 2.14 -10.74
CA LYS A 93 -16.15 1.28 -11.03
C LYS A 93 -17.48 2.04 -10.90
N LYS A 94 -17.60 2.92 -9.90
CA LYS A 94 -18.82 3.70 -9.61
C LYS A 94 -19.11 4.80 -10.63
N LEU A 95 -18.09 5.33 -11.32
CA LEU A 95 -18.23 6.34 -12.38
C LEU A 95 -18.57 5.77 -13.77
N TYR A 96 -18.23 4.50 -14.01
CA TYR A 96 -18.45 3.80 -15.29
C TYR A 96 -19.54 2.73 -15.19
N THR A 97 -20.52 2.89 -14.30
CA THR A 97 -21.77 2.11 -14.19
C THR A 97 -22.91 3.10 -14.09
#